data_AF-A0A0A2VNR3-F1
#
_entry.id   AF-A0A0A2VNR3-F1
#
_cell.length_a   1.000
_cell.length_b   1.000
_cell.length_c   1.000
_cell.angle_alpha   90.00
_cell.angle_beta   90.00
_cell.angle_gamma   90.00
#
_symmetry.space_group_name_H-M   'P 1'
#
loop_
_entity.id
_entity.type
_entity.pdbx_description
1 polymer ?
#
loop_
_entity_poly.entity_id
_entity_poly.type
_entity_poly.pdbx_seq_one_letter_code
_entity_poly.pdbx_strand_id
1 'polypeptide(L)'
;MLDRVQKMGAQAITGAFRTVATKVAEAEAHISSVQDRLWKRAMKLWVELHTLPDSSPLRREASRMSRVWKNGFLSPFQQVSVVFNSTSLDDMETIEPFTLAPWEKRIQVVIDDAGGESVPSMAEAVQVAVSSSARNDVVGVGGAVHIPGFCDKTFAFTLGARDQHNPYSGQLAAIAYALRRALSEPWDQRVVVLTSNRAAALTIHRPQQQSGQALIRSIYDSADTLRARGNMILVRWLPASPENTLLQKAKQQAKAMTQVGAFAERPFPAMRSTTLTIARTKLPVVDALPESVGKFSKRIDQALPGKHTKKMYDQLTRKEAAVLVQLRTGMARLNDYLHRINAAPSALCSCGQARETVEHFLFTCVKWMEQRKVMLECTTTQRGNLSFYLGGKQRSDKTNWQPDMRAVRATIKFALATGRLNNY
;
A
#
# COMPACT_ATOMS: atom_id res chain seq x y z
N MET A 1 -19.05 -19.88 5.71
CA MET A 1 -18.99 -19.40 7.12
C MET A 1 -18.31 -18.04 7.24
N LEU A 2 -17.11 -17.85 6.65
CA LEU A 2 -16.35 -16.59 6.75
C LEU A 2 -17.09 -15.36 6.20
N ASP A 3 -17.80 -15.48 5.08
CA ASP A 3 -18.54 -14.36 4.48
C ASP A 3 -19.66 -13.85 5.39
N ARG A 4 -20.25 -14.71 6.24
CA ARG A 4 -21.28 -14.32 7.20
C ARG A 4 -20.69 -13.45 8.31
N VAL A 5 -19.54 -13.85 8.86
CA VAL A 5 -18.81 -13.08 9.88
C VAL A 5 -18.33 -11.74 9.30
N GLN A 6 -17.78 -11.78 8.08
CA GLN A 6 -17.36 -10.59 7.35
C GLN A 6 -18.52 -9.61 7.13
N LYS A 7 -19.68 -10.12 6.70
CA LYS A 7 -20.90 -9.32 6.56
C LYS A 7 -21.31 -8.66 7.87
N MET A 8 -21.28 -9.40 8.98
CA MET A 8 -21.59 -8.84 10.31
C MET A 8 -20.61 -7.73 10.69
N GLY A 9 -19.31 -7.89 10.40
CA GLY A 9 -18.31 -6.85 10.59
C GLY A 9 -18.58 -5.60 9.76
N ALA A 10 -18.88 -5.76 8.47
CA ALA A 10 -19.24 -4.66 7.58
C ALA A 10 -20.49 -3.90 8.07
N GLN A 11 -21.49 -4.62 8.57
CA GLN A 11 -22.71 -4.07 9.15
C GLN A 11 -22.44 -3.37 10.48
N ALA A 12 -21.53 -3.88 11.31
CA ALA A 12 -21.15 -3.22 12.55
C ALA A 12 -20.46 -1.88 12.30
N ILE A 13 -19.62 -1.80 11.26
CA ILE A 13 -18.93 -0.57 10.83
C ILE A 13 -19.92 0.46 10.30
N THR A 14 -20.79 0.06 9.36
CA THR A 14 -21.63 1.00 8.61
C THR A 14 -23.03 1.20 9.19
N GLY A 15 -23.55 0.25 9.97
CA GLY A 15 -24.95 0.19 10.37
C GLY A 15 -25.90 -0.38 9.30
N ALA A 16 -25.37 -1.01 8.25
CA ALA A 16 -26.13 -1.56 7.14
C ALA A 16 -27.14 -2.65 7.57
N PHE A 17 -28.22 -2.78 6.81
CA PHE A 17 -29.27 -3.76 7.09
C PHE A 17 -28.79 -5.20 6.84
N ARG A 18 -29.44 -6.16 7.52
CA ARG A 18 -29.14 -7.61 7.42
C ARG A 18 -29.28 -8.15 5.99
N THR A 19 -30.16 -7.54 5.22
CA THR A 19 -30.53 -7.85 3.84
C THR A 19 -29.56 -7.30 2.80
N VAL A 20 -28.69 -6.34 3.14
CA VAL A 20 -27.67 -5.80 2.24
C VAL A 20 -26.78 -6.94 1.74
N ALA A 21 -26.51 -6.98 0.44
CA ALA A 21 -25.63 -7.99 -0.13
C ALA A 21 -24.22 -7.86 0.46
N THR A 22 -23.55 -8.98 0.77
CA THR A 22 -22.23 -8.98 1.43
C THR A 22 -21.24 -8.08 0.71
N LYS A 23 -21.13 -8.19 -0.61
CA LYS A 23 -20.22 -7.37 -1.43
C LYS A 23 -20.52 -5.87 -1.35
N VAL A 24 -21.79 -5.47 -1.25
CA VAL A 24 -22.17 -4.05 -1.09
C VAL A 24 -21.82 -3.56 0.30
N ALA A 25 -22.09 -4.36 1.34
CA ALA A 25 -21.69 -4.02 2.71
C ALA A 25 -20.17 -3.90 2.84
N GLU A 26 -19.40 -4.81 2.23
CA GLU A 26 -17.94 -4.75 2.17
C GLU A 26 -17.46 -3.47 1.48
N ALA A 27 -18.07 -3.12 0.35
CA ALA A 27 -17.70 -1.94 -0.42
C ALA A 27 -18.00 -0.62 0.33
N GLU A 28 -19.17 -0.52 0.96
CA GLU A 28 -19.54 0.63 1.80
C GLU A 28 -18.64 0.74 3.05
N ALA A 29 -18.25 -0.38 3.66
CA ALA A 29 -17.34 -0.41 4.80
C ALA A 29 -15.85 -0.24 4.39
N HIS A 30 -15.54 -0.18 3.09
CA HIS A 30 -14.18 -0.15 2.54
C HIS A 30 -13.29 -1.28 3.08
N ILE A 31 -13.83 -2.50 3.15
CA ILE A 31 -13.10 -3.70 3.53
C ILE A 31 -12.94 -4.62 2.32
N SER A 32 -11.70 -5.07 2.03
CA SER A 32 -11.48 -6.06 0.98
C SER A 32 -12.23 -7.35 1.28
N SER A 33 -12.69 -8.05 0.24
CA SER A 33 -13.46 -9.28 0.45
C SER A 33 -12.62 -10.39 1.09
N VAL A 34 -13.29 -11.39 1.69
CA VAL A 34 -12.59 -12.56 2.27
C VAL A 34 -11.70 -13.22 1.22
N GLN A 35 -12.22 -13.41 0.01
CA GLN A 35 -11.51 -14.03 -1.11
C GLN A 35 -10.26 -13.24 -1.50
N ASP A 36 -10.34 -11.90 -1.60
CA ASP A 36 -9.18 -11.05 -1.90
C ASP A 36 -8.09 -11.18 -0.85
N ARG A 37 -8.48 -11.20 0.43
CA ARG A 37 -7.51 -11.34 1.53
C ARG A 37 -6.85 -12.72 1.53
N LEU A 38 -7.62 -13.78 1.22
CA LEU A 38 -7.09 -15.13 1.10
C LEU A 38 -6.10 -15.22 -0.06
N TRP A 39 -6.43 -14.68 -1.24
CA TRP A 39 -5.50 -14.64 -2.37
C TRP A 39 -4.24 -13.83 -2.07
N LYS A 40 -4.37 -12.67 -1.42
CA LYS A 40 -3.22 -11.86 -1.00
C LYS A 40 -2.31 -12.61 -0.02
N ARG A 41 -2.87 -13.44 0.87
CA ARG A 41 -2.12 -14.30 1.80
C ARG A 41 -1.47 -15.48 1.09
N ALA A 42 -2.21 -16.17 0.22
CA ALA A 42 -1.71 -17.30 -0.56
C ALA A 42 -0.53 -16.90 -1.45
N MET A 43 -0.64 -15.75 -2.12
CA MET A 43 0.46 -15.16 -2.89
C MET A 43 1.68 -14.83 -2.03
N LYS A 44 1.46 -14.22 -0.85
CA LYS A 44 2.56 -13.91 0.06
C LYS A 44 3.31 -15.18 0.45
N LEU A 45 2.58 -16.23 0.85
CA LEU A 45 3.15 -17.53 1.18
C LEU A 45 3.90 -18.12 -0.03
N TRP A 46 3.32 -18.07 -1.23
CA TRP A 46 3.94 -18.59 -2.44
C TRP A 46 5.29 -17.93 -2.75
N VAL A 47 5.37 -16.60 -2.65
CA VAL A 47 6.63 -15.86 -2.82
C VAL A 47 7.60 -16.18 -1.68
N GLU A 48 7.14 -16.26 -0.43
CA GLU A 48 8.00 -16.58 0.72
C GLU A 48 8.66 -17.96 0.60
N LEU A 49 7.93 -18.96 0.10
CA LEU A 49 8.48 -20.29 -0.17
C LEU A 49 9.61 -20.28 -1.19
N HIS A 50 9.56 -19.35 -2.16
CA HIS A 50 10.61 -19.17 -3.15
C HIS A 50 11.79 -18.35 -2.62
N THR A 51 11.69 -17.79 -1.42
CA THR A 51 12.79 -17.08 -0.76
C THR A 51 13.43 -17.91 0.35
N LEU A 52 12.95 -19.14 0.58
CA LEU A 52 13.57 -20.05 1.54
C LEU A 52 14.90 -20.59 0.97
N PRO A 53 15.85 -20.99 1.84
CA PRO A 53 17.09 -21.64 1.40
C PRO A 53 16.81 -22.90 0.58
N ASP A 54 17.69 -23.22 -0.36
CA ASP A 54 17.53 -24.40 -1.23
C ASP A 54 17.59 -25.73 -0.45
N SER A 55 18.15 -25.72 0.76
CA SER A 55 18.11 -26.84 1.71
C SER A 55 16.72 -27.09 2.30
N SER A 56 15.80 -26.13 2.20
CA SER A 56 14.44 -26.26 2.73
C SER A 56 13.62 -27.23 1.90
N PRO A 57 12.97 -28.24 2.52
CA PRO A 57 12.07 -29.14 1.79
C PRO A 57 10.91 -28.37 1.14
N LEU A 58 10.46 -27.28 1.76
CA LEU A 58 9.37 -26.46 1.25
C LEU A 58 9.75 -25.67 -0.01
N ARG A 59 11.00 -25.19 -0.10
CA ARG A 59 11.55 -24.56 -1.32
C ARG A 59 11.58 -25.58 -2.46
N ARG A 60 12.10 -26.77 -2.18
CA ARG A 60 12.19 -27.86 -3.17
C ARG A 60 10.81 -28.26 -3.70
N GLU A 61 9.81 -28.43 -2.83
CA GLU A 61 8.46 -28.78 -3.26
C GLU A 61 7.79 -27.63 -4.04
N ALA A 62 7.97 -26.37 -3.63
CA ALA A 62 7.46 -25.22 -4.38
C ALA A 62 8.01 -25.16 -5.81
N SER A 63 9.32 -25.35 -5.98
CA SER A 63 9.99 -25.39 -7.29
C SER A 63 9.61 -26.60 -8.14
N ARG A 64 9.24 -27.73 -7.52
CA ARG A 64 8.69 -28.88 -8.26
C ARG A 64 7.30 -28.56 -8.80
N MET A 65 6.45 -27.97 -7.97
CA MET A 65 5.06 -27.69 -8.32
C MET A 65 4.88 -26.60 -9.38
N SER A 66 5.82 -25.66 -9.52
CA SER A 66 5.82 -24.72 -10.66
C SER A 66 6.03 -25.43 -12.01
N ARG A 67 6.61 -26.65 -11.99
CA ARG A 67 6.94 -27.44 -13.18
C ARG A 67 5.92 -28.55 -13.49
N VAL A 68 4.98 -28.85 -12.60
CA VAL A 68 4.02 -29.95 -12.81
C VAL A 68 2.91 -29.50 -13.77
N TRP A 69 2.81 -30.20 -14.91
CA TRP A 69 1.82 -29.97 -15.95
C TRP A 69 0.44 -30.57 -15.59
N LYS A 70 -0.59 -29.97 -16.20
CA LYS A 70 -2.02 -30.11 -15.91
C LYS A 70 -2.59 -31.52 -16.21
N ASN A 71 -2.38 -32.49 -15.33
CA ASN A 71 -3.10 -33.76 -15.39
C ASN A 71 -3.84 -34.01 -14.06
N GLY A 72 -5.16 -33.78 -14.03
CA GLY A 72 -6.05 -34.17 -12.91
C GLY A 72 -6.54 -33.03 -12.00
N PHE A 73 -7.14 -33.41 -10.87
CA PHE A 73 -7.65 -32.49 -9.86
C PHE A 73 -6.51 -31.73 -9.17
N LEU A 74 -6.48 -30.40 -9.31
CA LEU A 74 -5.48 -29.55 -8.68
C LEU A 74 -5.81 -29.38 -7.19
N SER A 75 -4.85 -29.72 -6.33
CA SER A 75 -4.90 -29.34 -4.92
C SER A 75 -4.99 -27.81 -4.77
N PRO A 76 -5.53 -27.29 -3.66
CA PRO A 76 -5.59 -25.84 -3.43
C PRO A 76 -4.22 -25.16 -3.58
N PHE A 77 -3.15 -25.86 -3.23
CA PHE A 77 -1.78 -25.35 -3.32
C PHE A 77 -1.25 -25.32 -4.77
N GLN A 78 -1.66 -26.27 -5.61
CA GLN A 78 -1.38 -26.22 -7.06
C GLN A 78 -2.22 -25.16 -7.78
N GLN A 79 -3.44 -24.86 -7.30
CA GLN A 79 -4.22 -23.75 -7.86
C GLN A 79 -3.51 -22.40 -7.65
N VAL A 80 -2.90 -22.22 -6.48
CA VAL A 80 -2.02 -21.08 -6.17
C VAL A 80 -0.84 -21.02 -7.14
N SER A 81 -0.12 -22.14 -7.34
CA SER A 81 1.03 -22.15 -8.27
C SER A 81 0.62 -21.79 -9.69
N VAL A 82 -0.52 -22.29 -10.18
CA VAL A 82 -1.05 -21.97 -11.52
C VAL A 82 -1.38 -20.49 -11.66
N VAL A 83 -2.03 -19.88 -10.65
CA VAL A 83 -2.36 -18.45 -10.67
C VAL A 83 -1.09 -17.58 -10.71
N PHE A 84 -0.03 -18.01 -10.03
CA PHE A 84 1.21 -17.24 -9.91
C PHE A 84 2.31 -17.64 -10.91
N ASN A 85 2.07 -18.61 -11.79
CA ASN A 85 3.07 -19.09 -12.76
C ASN A 85 3.50 -18.01 -13.78
N SER A 86 2.72 -16.94 -13.92
CA SER A 86 3.05 -15.77 -14.75
C SER A 86 4.11 -14.84 -14.14
N THR A 87 4.59 -15.12 -12.93
CA THR A 87 5.65 -14.36 -12.27
C THR A 87 6.85 -15.28 -12.12
N SER A 88 7.99 -14.91 -12.72
CA SER A 88 9.22 -15.67 -12.55
C SER A 88 9.69 -15.58 -11.08
N LEU A 89 9.94 -16.74 -10.48
CA LEU A 89 10.35 -16.90 -9.08
C LEU A 89 11.59 -17.79 -8.91
N ASP A 90 12.27 -18.09 -10.01
CA ASP A 90 13.43 -18.98 -9.99
C ASP A 90 14.63 -18.28 -9.32
N ASP A 91 14.92 -17.04 -9.71
CA ASP A 91 16.07 -16.25 -9.24
C ASP A 91 15.73 -15.32 -8.07
N MET A 92 14.98 -15.81 -7.08
CA MET A 92 14.62 -15.06 -5.88
C MET A 92 15.75 -15.00 -4.86
N GLU A 93 15.83 -13.91 -4.09
CA GLU A 93 16.74 -13.83 -2.95
C GLU A 93 16.44 -14.90 -1.87
N THR A 94 17.49 -15.39 -1.21
CA THR A 94 17.36 -16.26 -0.04
C THR A 94 17.22 -15.42 1.24
N ILE A 95 16.17 -15.69 2.01
CA ILE A 95 15.85 -15.05 3.29
C ILE A 95 15.82 -16.11 4.38
N GLU A 96 16.85 -16.07 5.22
CA GLU A 96 16.96 -16.85 6.46
C GLU A 96 16.12 -16.23 7.58
N PRO A 97 15.74 -17.02 8.60
CA PRO A 97 15.04 -16.53 9.80
C PRO A 97 15.77 -15.38 10.50
N PHE A 98 17.10 -15.43 10.55
CA PHE A 98 17.94 -14.41 11.19
C PHE A 98 18.96 -13.86 10.19
N THR A 99 19.01 -12.54 10.05
CA THR A 99 19.98 -11.86 9.17
C THR A 99 21.38 -11.89 9.76
N LEU A 100 21.48 -11.58 11.06
CA LEU A 100 22.69 -11.55 11.86
C LEU A 100 22.45 -12.27 13.18
N ALA A 101 23.50 -12.77 13.81
CA ALA A 101 23.39 -13.33 15.16
C ALA A 101 23.06 -12.23 16.20
N PRO A 102 22.36 -12.57 17.30
CA PRO A 102 21.99 -11.60 18.33
C PRO A 102 23.18 -10.89 19.00
N TRP A 103 24.33 -11.56 19.09
CA TRP A 103 25.55 -11.07 19.76
C TRP A 103 26.51 -10.30 18.83
N GLU A 104 26.26 -10.23 17.52
CA GLU A 104 27.11 -9.48 16.59
C GLU A 104 27.03 -7.97 16.83
N LYS A 105 28.17 -7.28 16.72
CA LYS A 105 28.27 -5.83 16.95
C LYS A 105 27.54 -5.04 15.87
N ARG A 106 26.52 -4.27 16.27
CA ARG A 106 25.71 -3.46 15.35
C ARG A 106 26.46 -2.25 14.82
N ILE A 107 26.21 -1.90 13.56
CA ILE A 107 26.65 -0.63 12.97
C ILE A 107 25.85 0.50 13.63
N GLN A 108 26.55 1.53 14.11
CA GLN A 108 25.90 2.71 14.65
C GLN A 108 25.22 3.48 13.51
N VAL A 109 23.99 3.93 13.76
CA VAL A 109 23.21 4.67 12.78
C VAL A 109 22.67 5.93 13.42
N VAL A 110 23.01 7.08 12.85
CA VAL A 110 22.49 8.39 13.27
C VAL A 110 21.37 8.79 12.33
N ILE A 111 20.21 9.10 12.91
CA ILE A 111 19.05 9.62 12.20
C ILE A 111 18.80 11.00 12.78
N ASP A 112 19.11 12.04 12.02
CA ASP A 112 18.86 13.42 12.45
C ASP A 112 17.35 13.72 12.33
N ASP A 113 16.57 13.23 13.29
CA ASP A 113 15.29 13.84 13.63
C ASP A 113 15.62 15.05 14.52
N ALA A 114 15.10 16.23 14.21
CA ALA A 114 15.44 17.49 14.87
C ALA A 114 15.56 17.37 16.40
N GLY A 115 16.80 17.39 16.92
CA GLY A 115 17.10 17.55 18.34
C GLY A 115 17.84 16.39 19.00
N GLY A 116 19.17 16.50 19.10
CA GLY A 116 19.88 16.06 20.31
C GLY A 116 20.70 14.77 20.24
N GLU A 117 21.69 14.66 19.35
CA GLU A 117 22.93 13.94 19.67
C GLU A 117 24.11 14.73 19.09
N SER A 118 25.23 14.78 19.84
CA SER A 118 26.47 15.40 19.39
C SER A 118 26.98 14.71 18.13
N VAL A 119 26.78 15.36 16.99
CA VAL A 119 27.28 14.92 15.69
C VAL A 119 28.81 14.82 15.77
N PRO A 120 29.42 13.64 15.53
CA PRO A 120 30.87 13.52 15.47
C PRO A 120 31.40 14.43 14.35
N SER A 121 32.46 15.20 14.63
CA SER A 121 33.09 16.06 13.63
C SER A 121 33.36 15.28 12.34
N MET A 122 32.84 15.81 11.23
CA MET A 122 32.95 15.24 9.88
C MET A 122 34.21 15.69 9.14
N ALA A 123 34.98 16.62 9.70
CA ALA A 123 36.07 17.31 9.02
C ALA A 123 37.26 16.39 8.67
N GLU A 124 37.51 15.36 9.48
CA GLU A 124 38.64 14.43 9.32
C GLU A 124 38.20 13.01 8.96
N ALA A 125 36.91 12.79 8.71
CA ALA A 125 36.36 11.48 8.41
C ALA A 125 36.27 11.24 6.89
N VAL A 126 36.48 9.99 6.46
CA VAL A 126 36.14 9.57 5.10
C VAL A 126 34.63 9.56 4.96
N GLN A 127 34.10 10.35 4.03
CA GLN A 127 32.66 10.45 3.81
C GLN A 127 32.28 9.68 2.55
N VAL A 128 31.32 8.78 2.66
CA VAL A 128 30.80 8.03 1.53
C VAL A 128 29.32 8.32 1.35
N ALA A 129 28.97 9.11 0.35
CA ALA A 129 27.58 9.32 -0.01
C ALA A 129 27.10 8.23 -0.96
N VAL A 130 25.94 7.67 -0.67
CA VAL A 130 25.29 6.66 -1.51
C VAL A 130 23.90 7.09 -1.94
N SER A 131 23.53 6.67 -3.15
CA SER A 131 22.20 6.93 -3.69
C SER A 131 21.78 5.84 -4.69
N SER A 132 20.48 5.78 -4.94
CA SER A 132 19.87 4.97 -5.99
C SER A 132 18.96 5.80 -6.89
N SER A 133 18.69 5.31 -8.10
CA SER A 133 17.70 5.83 -9.04
C SER A 133 16.85 4.70 -9.58
N ALA A 134 15.57 4.94 -9.85
CA ALA A 134 14.68 3.99 -10.49
C ALA A 134 13.95 4.69 -11.63
N ARG A 135 14.38 4.46 -12.86
CA ARG A 135 13.89 5.09 -14.09
C ARG A 135 14.10 4.13 -15.25
N ASN A 136 13.33 4.29 -16.34
CA ASN A 136 13.50 3.50 -17.56
C ASN A 136 13.55 1.99 -17.29
N ASP A 137 12.65 1.51 -16.41
CA ASP A 137 12.51 0.11 -16.01
C ASP A 137 13.76 -0.56 -15.41
N VAL A 138 14.72 0.24 -14.92
CA VAL A 138 15.91 -0.24 -14.22
C VAL A 138 16.16 0.52 -12.92
N VAL A 139 16.96 -0.10 -12.05
CA VAL A 139 17.46 0.50 -10.81
C VAL A 139 18.97 0.72 -10.93
N GLY A 140 19.39 1.98 -10.89
CA GLY A 140 20.78 2.39 -10.89
C GLY A 140 21.29 2.69 -9.49
N VAL A 141 22.56 2.41 -9.28
CA VAL A 141 23.31 2.64 -8.03
C VAL A 141 24.40 3.66 -8.30
N GLY A 142 24.62 4.56 -7.35
CA GLY A 142 25.70 5.54 -7.43
C GLY A 142 26.23 5.90 -6.05
N GLY A 143 27.51 6.23 -6.00
CA GLY A 143 28.15 6.74 -4.80
C GLY A 143 29.29 7.68 -5.10
N ALA A 144 29.63 8.48 -4.09
CA ALA A 144 30.73 9.42 -4.09
C ALA A 144 31.48 9.31 -2.76
N VAL A 145 32.79 9.21 -2.83
CA VAL A 145 33.70 9.04 -1.69
C VAL A 145 34.58 10.28 -1.63
N HIS A 146 34.50 10.98 -0.51
CA HIS A 146 35.37 12.09 -0.17
C HIS A 146 36.38 11.62 0.88
N ILE A 147 37.67 11.71 0.55
CA ILE A 147 38.78 11.38 1.45
C ILE A 147 39.51 12.70 1.73
N PRO A 148 39.65 13.10 3.01
CA PRO A 148 40.39 14.32 3.36
C PRO A 148 41.80 14.31 2.75
N GLY A 149 42.17 15.39 2.05
CA GLY A 149 43.47 15.52 1.40
C GLY A 149 43.62 14.83 0.04
N PHE A 150 42.59 14.15 -0.47
CA PHE A 150 42.60 13.51 -1.79
C PHE A 150 41.39 13.92 -2.64
N CYS A 151 41.45 13.60 -3.94
CA CYS A 151 40.34 13.84 -4.87
C CYS A 151 39.15 12.91 -4.60
N ASP A 152 37.94 13.45 -4.75
CA ASP A 152 36.70 12.68 -4.67
C ASP A 152 36.69 11.55 -5.70
N LYS A 153 36.39 10.32 -5.26
CA LYS A 153 36.19 9.16 -6.13
C LYS A 153 34.69 8.92 -6.28
N THR A 154 34.24 8.50 -7.46
CA THR A 154 32.84 8.12 -7.70
C THR A 154 32.75 6.68 -8.17
N PHE A 155 31.60 6.05 -7.93
CA PHE A 155 31.28 4.74 -8.48
C PHE A 155 29.81 4.70 -8.88
N ALA A 156 29.50 3.88 -9.88
CA ALA A 156 28.15 3.69 -10.37
C ALA A 156 28.02 2.31 -11.02
N PHE A 157 26.85 1.69 -10.92
CA PHE A 157 26.50 0.50 -11.68
C PHE A 157 24.98 0.34 -11.76
N THR A 158 24.49 -0.46 -12.70
CA THR A 158 23.08 -0.84 -12.79
C THR A 158 22.84 -2.08 -11.93
N LEU A 159 21.88 -2.03 -10.99
CA LEU A 159 21.55 -3.16 -10.10
C LEU A 159 20.72 -4.22 -10.83
N GLY A 160 19.75 -3.80 -11.65
CA GLY A 160 18.85 -4.70 -12.36
C GLY A 160 17.53 -4.05 -12.74
N ALA A 161 16.61 -4.87 -13.23
CA ALA A 161 15.30 -4.43 -13.69
C ALA A 161 14.40 -3.96 -12.53
N ARG A 162 13.48 -3.04 -12.83
CA ARG A 162 12.59 -2.41 -11.84
C ARG A 162 11.53 -3.35 -11.29
N ASP A 163 11.26 -4.43 -12.01
CA ASP A 163 10.38 -5.50 -11.60
C ASP A 163 11.02 -6.46 -10.58
N GLN A 164 12.34 -6.45 -10.48
CA GLN A 164 13.11 -7.25 -9.51
C GLN A 164 13.62 -6.41 -8.35
N HIS A 165 14.00 -5.15 -8.62
CA HIS A 165 14.70 -4.26 -7.69
C HIS A 165 13.95 -2.97 -7.43
N ASN A 166 14.26 -2.30 -6.32
CA ASN A 166 13.66 -1.04 -5.94
C ASN A 166 14.70 -0.05 -5.38
N PRO A 167 14.37 1.24 -5.18
CA PRO A 167 15.32 2.20 -4.64
C PRO A 167 15.92 1.80 -3.29
N TYR A 168 15.21 1.03 -2.47
CA TYR A 168 15.75 0.51 -1.22
C TYR A 168 16.83 -0.55 -1.44
N SER A 169 16.63 -1.52 -2.34
CA SER A 169 17.69 -2.49 -2.69
C SER A 169 18.89 -1.81 -3.36
N GLY A 170 18.65 -0.79 -4.19
CA GLY A 170 19.71 0.06 -4.76
C GLY A 170 20.57 0.73 -3.69
N GLN A 171 19.96 1.26 -2.63
CA GLN A 171 20.70 1.88 -1.52
C GLN A 171 21.52 0.87 -0.73
N LEU A 172 20.97 -0.31 -0.42
CA LEU A 172 21.74 -1.36 0.24
C LEU A 172 22.93 -1.84 -0.61
N ALA A 173 22.72 -2.01 -1.92
CA ALA A 173 23.78 -2.39 -2.85
C ALA A 173 24.88 -1.32 -2.93
N ALA A 174 24.51 -0.04 -2.90
CA ALA A 174 25.46 1.07 -2.87
C ALA A 174 26.35 1.02 -1.62
N ILE A 175 25.77 0.78 -0.44
CA ILE A 175 26.51 0.69 0.83
C ILE A 175 27.41 -0.54 0.83
N ALA A 176 26.89 -1.70 0.40
CA ALA A 176 27.66 -2.93 0.29
C ALA A 176 28.87 -2.74 -0.63
N TYR A 177 28.67 -2.11 -1.80
CA TYR A 177 29.73 -1.82 -2.75
C TYR A 177 30.76 -0.83 -2.18
N ALA A 178 30.30 0.26 -1.57
CA ALA A 178 31.15 1.26 -0.94
C ALA A 178 32.11 0.66 0.09
N LEU A 179 31.58 -0.09 1.06
CA LEU A 179 32.38 -0.68 2.13
C LEU A 179 33.33 -1.77 1.59
N ARG A 180 32.88 -2.56 0.61
CA ARG A 180 33.68 -3.68 0.09
C ARG A 180 34.79 -3.25 -0.87
N ARG A 181 34.54 -2.25 -1.71
CA ARG A 181 35.44 -1.90 -2.83
C ARG A 181 35.99 -0.49 -2.78
N ALA A 182 35.20 0.49 -2.34
CA ALA A 182 35.65 1.87 -2.37
C ALA A 182 36.58 2.23 -1.19
N LEU A 183 36.60 1.40 -0.15
CA LEU A 183 37.38 1.60 1.08
C LEU A 183 38.40 0.48 1.34
N SER A 184 38.91 -0.18 0.29
CA SER A 184 39.78 -1.35 0.42
C SER A 184 41.17 -1.06 1.02
N GLU A 185 41.59 0.20 1.05
CA GLU A 185 42.88 0.63 1.62
C GLU A 185 42.82 0.78 3.16
N PRO A 186 43.94 0.62 3.88
CA PRO A 186 43.97 0.72 5.34
C PRO A 186 43.99 2.20 5.79
N TRP A 187 42.81 2.70 6.13
CA TRP A 187 42.65 4.00 6.78
C TRP A 187 42.44 3.72 8.26
N ASP A 188 43.32 4.15 9.16
CA ASP A 188 43.02 4.11 10.61
C ASP A 188 42.06 5.27 10.95
N GLN A 189 40.90 5.28 10.29
CA GLN A 189 40.05 6.45 10.16
C GLN A 189 38.59 6.15 10.47
N ARG A 190 37.86 7.24 10.75
CA ARG A 190 36.40 7.22 10.86
C ARG A 190 35.78 7.25 9.46
N VAL A 191 34.93 6.28 9.16
CA VAL A 191 34.16 6.18 7.92
C VAL A 191 32.70 6.52 8.19
N VAL A 192 32.19 7.54 7.51
CA VAL A 192 30.79 7.97 7.62
C VAL A 192 30.07 7.73 6.30
N VAL A 193 29.13 6.78 6.29
CA VAL A 193 28.29 6.49 5.12
C VAL A 193 27.02 7.33 5.18
N LEU A 194 26.84 8.23 4.23
CA LEU A 194 25.68 9.10 4.10
C LEU A 194 24.64 8.48 3.16
N THR A 195 23.40 8.34 3.62
CA THR A 195 22.29 7.88 2.78
C THR A 195 21.07 8.79 2.93
N SER A 196 20.35 8.99 1.83
CA SER A 196 19.04 9.66 1.84
C SER A 196 17.86 8.72 2.09
N ASN A 197 18.10 7.41 2.17
CA ASN A 197 17.05 6.43 2.39
C ASN A 197 16.95 6.00 3.86
N ARG A 198 15.94 6.55 4.56
CA ARG A 198 15.70 6.28 5.98
C ARG A 198 15.47 4.80 6.27
N ALA A 199 14.79 4.08 5.36
CA ALA A 199 14.55 2.65 5.51
C ALA A 199 15.86 1.85 5.44
N ALA A 200 16.78 2.21 4.54
CA ALA A 200 18.09 1.54 4.45
C ALA A 200 18.91 1.74 5.73
N ALA A 201 18.93 2.97 6.27
CA ALA A 201 19.61 3.28 7.52
C ALA A 201 19.01 2.49 8.72
N LEU A 202 17.68 2.50 8.87
CA LEU A 202 16.98 1.75 9.93
C LEU A 202 17.22 0.23 9.83
N THR A 203 17.18 -0.31 8.61
CA THR A 203 17.49 -1.72 8.33
C THR A 203 18.91 -2.08 8.77
N ILE A 204 19.90 -1.23 8.49
CA ILE A 204 21.28 -1.48 8.91
C ILE A 204 21.41 -1.41 10.44
N HIS A 205 20.70 -0.49 11.10
CA HIS A 205 20.69 -0.39 12.56
C HIS A 205 20.13 -1.66 13.22
N ARG A 206 19.00 -2.17 12.69
CA ARG A 206 18.31 -3.36 13.21
C ARG A 206 17.92 -4.31 12.09
N PRO A 207 18.85 -5.18 11.65
CA PRO A 207 18.54 -6.19 10.65
C PRO A 207 17.51 -7.21 11.15
N GLN A 208 16.41 -7.38 10.41
CA GLN A 208 15.35 -8.37 10.67
C GLN A 208 15.21 -9.33 9.48
N GLN A 209 14.22 -10.22 9.52
CA GLN A 209 13.85 -11.10 8.41
C GLN A 209 13.17 -10.32 7.26
N GLN A 210 13.97 -9.78 6.34
CA GLN A 210 13.53 -8.81 5.34
C GLN A 210 14.25 -8.96 3.99
N SER A 211 13.74 -8.25 2.98
CA SER A 211 14.39 -8.18 1.67
C SER A 211 15.72 -7.43 1.71
N GLY A 212 16.63 -7.86 0.84
CA GLY A 212 18.00 -7.39 0.76
C GLY A 212 18.92 -8.08 1.77
N GLN A 213 18.55 -9.24 2.32
CA GLN A 213 19.30 -9.89 3.40
C GLN A 213 20.76 -10.17 3.03
N ALA A 214 21.01 -10.67 1.82
CA ALA A 214 22.36 -10.91 1.32
C ALA A 214 23.20 -9.62 1.24
N LEU A 215 22.58 -8.50 0.84
CA LEU A 215 23.25 -7.19 0.82
C LEU A 215 23.56 -6.72 2.24
N ILE A 216 22.63 -6.91 3.19
CA ILE A 216 22.84 -6.55 4.60
C ILE A 216 23.99 -7.36 5.19
N ARG A 217 24.05 -8.67 4.95
CA ARG A 217 25.19 -9.50 5.38
C ARG A 217 26.49 -9.01 4.77
N SER A 218 26.51 -8.77 3.46
CA SER A 218 27.71 -8.21 2.80
C SER A 218 28.14 -6.86 3.39
N ILE A 219 27.21 -6.01 3.85
CA ILE A 219 27.52 -4.75 4.54
C ILE A 219 28.21 -5.04 5.86
N TYR A 220 27.67 -5.96 6.65
CA TYR A 220 28.20 -6.33 7.96
C TYR A 220 29.56 -7.04 7.86
N ASP A 221 29.72 -8.01 6.96
CA ASP A 221 30.98 -8.70 6.70
C ASP A 221 32.09 -7.70 6.30
N SER A 222 31.74 -6.75 5.43
CA SER A 222 32.67 -5.69 5.01
C SER A 222 32.97 -4.73 6.16
N ALA A 223 31.97 -4.41 6.99
CA ALA A 223 32.14 -3.54 8.14
C ALA A 223 33.04 -4.18 9.21
N ASP A 224 32.90 -5.48 9.47
CA ASP A 224 33.74 -6.21 10.40
C ASP A 224 35.18 -6.32 9.90
N THR A 225 35.37 -6.53 8.59
CA THR A 225 36.69 -6.51 7.95
C THR A 225 37.38 -5.15 8.13
N LEU A 226 36.65 -4.05 7.96
CA LEU A 226 37.16 -2.69 8.15
C LEU A 226 37.44 -2.38 9.63
N ARG A 227 36.58 -2.82 10.55
CA ARG A 227 36.78 -2.70 12.00
C ARG A 227 38.02 -3.44 12.48
N ALA A 228 38.27 -4.63 11.94
CA ALA A 228 39.49 -5.40 12.23
C ALA A 228 40.77 -4.66 11.80
N ARG A 229 40.66 -3.71 10.87
CA ARG A 229 41.75 -2.83 10.42
C ARG A 229 41.81 -1.49 11.17
N GLY A 230 41.07 -1.32 12.27
CA GLY A 230 41.04 -0.09 13.07
C GLY A 230 39.95 0.93 12.69
N ASN A 231 39.18 0.68 11.62
CA ASN A 231 38.19 1.66 11.15
C ASN A 231 36.95 1.70 12.05
N MET A 232 36.42 2.90 12.26
CA MET A 232 35.11 3.09 12.91
C MET A 232 34.05 3.47 11.88
N ILE A 233 33.01 2.64 11.76
CA ILE A 233 31.95 2.81 10.74
C ILE A 233 30.69 3.35 11.37
N LEU A 234 30.20 4.45 10.80
CA LEU A 234 28.94 5.10 11.13
C LEU A 234 28.10 5.23 9.86
N VAL A 235 26.81 4.90 9.94
CA VAL A 235 25.85 5.25 8.89
C VAL A 235 25.05 6.46 9.37
N ARG A 236 24.89 7.47 8.53
CA ARG A 236 24.07 8.63 8.82
C ARG A 236 23.00 8.80 7.77
N TRP A 237 21.76 8.90 8.23
CA TRP A 237 20.67 9.31 7.37
C TRP A 237 20.57 10.83 7.35
N LEU A 238 20.49 11.40 6.15
CA LEU A 238 20.23 12.82 5.95
C LEU A 238 19.05 12.98 4.99
N PRO A 239 18.17 13.98 5.20
CA PRO A 239 17.17 14.32 4.20
C PRO A 239 17.86 14.74 2.89
N ALA A 240 17.20 14.48 1.76
CA ALA A 240 17.71 14.93 0.48
C ALA A 240 17.69 16.47 0.42
N SER A 241 18.87 17.10 0.47
CA SER A 241 19.05 18.55 0.42
C SER A 241 19.99 18.94 -0.73
N PRO A 242 19.78 20.10 -1.39
CA PRO A 242 20.74 20.63 -2.37
C PRO A 242 22.09 21.00 -1.75
N GLU A 243 22.15 21.26 -0.44
CA GLU A 243 23.37 21.66 0.27
C GLU A 243 24.39 20.51 0.39
N ASN A 244 23.93 19.25 0.37
CA ASN A 244 24.81 18.10 0.46
C ASN A 244 25.32 17.71 -0.94
N THR A 245 26.41 18.35 -1.35
CA THR A 245 27.04 18.16 -2.66
C THR A 245 27.44 16.71 -2.93
N LEU A 246 27.89 15.97 -1.91
CA LEU A 246 28.32 14.57 -2.05
C LEU A 246 27.13 13.64 -2.36
N LEU A 247 26.00 13.81 -1.65
CA LEU A 247 24.76 13.09 -1.96
C LEU A 247 24.20 13.46 -3.34
N GLN A 248 24.35 14.71 -3.78
CA GLN A 248 23.98 15.11 -5.14
C GLN A 248 24.84 14.42 -6.20
N LYS A 249 26.18 14.36 -6.00
CA LYS A 249 27.08 13.60 -6.87
C LYS A 249 26.68 12.12 -6.93
N ALA A 250 26.45 11.47 -5.79
CA ALA A 250 25.98 10.09 -5.74
C ALA A 250 24.64 9.89 -6.50
N LYS A 251 23.71 10.85 -6.37
CA LYS A 251 22.43 10.81 -7.09
C LYS A 251 22.58 10.98 -8.59
N GLN A 252 23.49 11.84 -9.05
CA GLN A 252 23.81 12.02 -10.46
C GLN A 252 24.38 10.73 -11.05
N GLN A 253 25.34 10.09 -10.36
CA GLN A 253 25.90 8.79 -10.76
C GLN A 253 24.81 7.71 -10.87
N ALA A 254 23.92 7.62 -9.87
CA ALA A 254 22.82 6.68 -9.91
C ALA A 254 21.85 6.93 -11.08
N LYS A 255 21.63 8.19 -11.47
CA LYS A 255 20.81 8.55 -12.64
C LYS A 255 21.49 8.17 -13.96
N ALA A 256 22.80 8.34 -14.06
CA ALA A 256 23.58 7.94 -15.24
C ALA A 256 23.46 6.43 -15.53
N MET A 257 23.28 5.60 -14.48
CA MET A 257 23.05 4.15 -14.62
C MET A 257 21.57 3.78 -14.83
N THR A 258 20.71 4.75 -15.14
CA THR A 258 19.31 4.51 -15.49
C THR A 258 18.95 5.10 -16.85
N GLN A 259 19.93 5.24 -17.75
CA GLN A 259 19.67 5.65 -19.13
C GLN A 259 18.91 4.57 -19.89
N VAL A 260 18.27 4.95 -20.99
CA VAL A 260 17.53 4.01 -21.85
C VAL A 260 18.49 2.95 -22.38
N GLY A 261 18.14 1.67 -22.21
CA GLY A 261 18.97 0.54 -22.62
C GLY A 261 20.06 0.12 -21.63
N ALA A 262 20.14 0.76 -20.45
CA ALA A 262 21.03 0.30 -19.39
C ALA A 262 20.63 -1.10 -18.91
N PHE A 263 21.63 -1.95 -18.65
CA PHE A 263 21.43 -3.30 -18.11
C PHE A 263 22.43 -3.57 -16.99
N ALA A 264 22.12 -4.55 -16.13
CA ALA A 264 23.03 -4.98 -15.09
C ALA A 264 24.09 -5.93 -15.66
N GLU A 265 25.37 -5.63 -15.44
CA GLU A 265 26.48 -6.48 -15.88
C GLU A 265 26.46 -7.86 -15.21
N ARG A 266 25.93 -7.92 -13.97
CA ARG A 266 25.71 -9.17 -13.24
C ARG A 266 24.31 -9.18 -12.65
N PRO A 267 23.54 -10.27 -12.82
CA PRO A 267 22.21 -10.34 -12.26
C PRO A 267 22.29 -10.45 -10.73
N PHE A 268 21.56 -9.57 -10.05
CA PHE A 268 21.28 -9.71 -8.62
C PHE A 268 19.95 -10.44 -8.44
N PRO A 269 19.81 -11.36 -7.48
CA PRO A 269 18.55 -12.04 -7.20
C PRO A 269 17.40 -11.05 -6.97
N ALA A 270 16.22 -11.42 -7.43
CA ALA A 270 15.02 -10.60 -7.32
C ALA A 270 14.58 -10.44 -5.86
N MET A 271 14.17 -9.21 -5.50
CA MET A 271 13.80 -8.88 -4.13
C MET A 271 12.36 -9.34 -3.82
N ARG A 272 12.18 -10.09 -2.73
CA ARG A 272 10.87 -10.55 -2.23
C ARG A 272 9.85 -9.42 -2.20
N SER A 273 10.22 -8.25 -1.67
CA SER A 273 9.32 -7.10 -1.56
C SER A 273 8.83 -6.58 -2.91
N THR A 274 9.71 -6.56 -3.93
CA THR A 274 9.39 -6.04 -5.26
C THR A 274 8.51 -7.04 -5.99
N THR A 275 8.94 -8.31 -6.02
CA THR A 275 8.19 -9.41 -6.63
C THR A 275 6.81 -9.56 -6.01
N LEU A 276 6.69 -9.49 -4.68
CA LEU A 276 5.40 -9.55 -4.00
C LEU A 276 4.51 -8.37 -4.40
N THR A 277 5.06 -7.17 -4.52
CA THR A 277 4.30 -5.97 -4.92
C THR A 277 3.72 -6.13 -6.32
N ILE A 278 4.50 -6.66 -7.26
CA ILE A 278 4.08 -6.90 -8.65
C ILE A 278 3.12 -8.08 -8.77
N ALA A 279 3.36 -9.15 -8.01
CA ALA A 279 2.42 -10.25 -7.93
C ALA A 279 1.04 -9.75 -7.44
N ARG A 280 1.01 -8.78 -6.50
CA ARG A 280 -0.27 -8.20 -6.02
C ARG A 280 -1.04 -7.50 -7.13
N THR A 281 -0.38 -6.87 -8.10
CA THR A 281 -1.05 -6.16 -9.19
C THR A 281 -1.60 -7.12 -10.25
N LYS A 282 -1.06 -8.33 -10.32
CA LYS A 282 -1.53 -9.40 -11.23
C LYS A 282 -2.71 -10.20 -10.66
N LEU A 283 -3.01 -10.05 -9.37
CA LEU A 283 -4.17 -10.72 -8.77
C LEU A 283 -5.47 -10.24 -9.45
N PRO A 284 -6.43 -11.14 -9.71
CA PRO A 284 -7.73 -10.75 -10.21
C PRO A 284 -8.37 -9.76 -9.24
N VAL A 285 -8.85 -8.63 -9.75
CA VAL A 285 -9.53 -7.61 -8.95
C VAL A 285 -10.90 -8.16 -8.53
N VAL A 286 -10.99 -8.79 -7.36
CA VAL A 286 -12.29 -9.28 -6.81
C VAL A 286 -13.01 -8.19 -5.98
N ASP A 287 -12.40 -7.00 -5.89
CA ASP A 287 -12.95 -5.83 -5.20
C ASP A 287 -14.06 -5.12 -6.02
N ALA A 288 -14.25 -5.43 -7.31
CA ALA A 288 -15.34 -4.86 -8.10
C ALA A 288 -16.69 -5.50 -7.75
N LEU A 289 -17.72 -4.68 -7.53
CA LEU A 289 -19.09 -5.16 -7.32
C LEU A 289 -19.58 -5.89 -8.59
N PRO A 290 -20.09 -7.14 -8.50
CA PRO A 290 -20.64 -7.86 -9.65
C PRO A 290 -21.77 -7.10 -10.35
N GLU A 291 -21.92 -7.22 -11.66
CA GLU A 291 -22.95 -6.49 -12.44
C GLU A 291 -24.38 -6.70 -11.91
N SER A 292 -24.68 -7.91 -11.44
CA SER A 292 -25.99 -8.28 -10.90
C SER A 292 -26.26 -7.73 -9.48
N VAL A 293 -25.26 -7.21 -8.78
CA VAL A 293 -25.35 -6.84 -7.36
C VAL A 293 -25.14 -5.34 -7.16
N GLY A 294 -25.97 -4.73 -6.30
CA GLY A 294 -25.77 -3.35 -5.86
C GLY A 294 -26.05 -2.29 -6.92
N LYS A 295 -26.93 -2.56 -7.90
CA LYS A 295 -27.31 -1.62 -8.99
C LYS A 295 -27.59 -0.20 -8.48
N PHE A 296 -28.31 -0.07 -7.36
CA PHE A 296 -28.62 1.21 -6.75
C PHE A 296 -27.37 1.91 -6.17
N SER A 297 -26.53 1.21 -5.42
CA SER A 297 -25.27 1.76 -4.88
C SER A 297 -24.30 2.18 -5.97
N LYS A 298 -24.21 1.39 -7.06
CA LYS A 298 -23.42 1.75 -8.25
C LYS A 298 -23.94 3.00 -8.96
N ARG A 299 -25.26 3.18 -9.00
CA ARG A 299 -25.89 4.37 -9.59
C ARG A 299 -25.56 5.62 -8.78
N ILE A 300 -25.48 5.50 -7.46
CA ILE A 300 -25.05 6.59 -6.58
C ILE A 300 -23.55 6.84 -6.72
N ASP A 301 -22.76 5.78 -6.71
CA ASP A 301 -21.31 5.85 -6.65
C ASP A 301 -20.67 4.85 -7.60
N GLN A 302 -20.22 5.36 -8.74
CA GLN A 302 -19.58 4.53 -9.77
C GLN A 302 -18.15 4.15 -9.41
N ALA A 303 -17.53 4.84 -8.44
CA ALA A 303 -16.20 4.53 -7.95
C ALA A 303 -16.22 3.65 -6.69
N LEU A 304 -17.36 3.00 -6.40
CA LEU A 304 -17.51 2.09 -5.27
C LEU A 304 -16.97 0.68 -5.62
N PRO A 305 -16.08 0.09 -4.79
CA PRO A 305 -15.49 0.63 -3.57
C PRO A 305 -14.36 1.64 -3.80
N GLY A 306 -14.29 2.70 -2.99
CA GLY A 306 -13.24 3.71 -3.09
C GLY A 306 -12.76 4.26 -1.74
N LYS A 307 -11.54 4.81 -1.71
CA LYS A 307 -10.96 5.42 -0.50
C LYS A 307 -11.79 6.61 0.01
N HIS A 308 -12.54 7.27 -0.87
CA HIS A 308 -13.46 8.35 -0.50
C HIS A 308 -14.58 7.85 0.40
N THR A 309 -15.10 6.64 0.16
CA THR A 309 -16.14 6.02 0.98
C THR A 309 -15.66 5.86 2.42
N LYS A 310 -14.44 5.34 2.63
CA LYS A 310 -13.82 5.25 3.97
C LYS A 310 -13.71 6.62 4.63
N LYS A 311 -13.09 7.60 3.94
CA LYS A 311 -12.89 8.95 4.48
C LYS A 311 -14.21 9.64 4.86
N MET A 312 -15.29 9.34 4.13
CA MET A 312 -16.63 9.86 4.42
C MET A 312 -17.20 9.23 5.68
N TYR A 313 -17.20 7.90 5.81
CA TYR A 313 -17.71 7.22 7.01
C TYR A 313 -16.87 7.48 8.26
N ASP A 314 -15.54 7.61 8.14
CA ASP A 314 -14.64 7.91 9.27
C ASP A 314 -14.96 9.26 9.95
N GLN A 315 -15.67 10.16 9.26
CA GLN A 315 -16.08 11.48 9.78
C GLN A 315 -17.49 11.50 10.38
N LEU A 316 -18.19 10.37 10.41
CA LEU A 316 -19.58 10.26 10.85
C LEU A 316 -19.68 9.47 12.15
N THR A 317 -20.62 9.85 12.99
CA THR A 317 -21.02 9.02 14.13
C THR A 317 -21.71 7.75 13.65
N ARG A 318 -21.79 6.73 14.51
CA ARG A 318 -22.48 5.46 14.18
C ARG A 318 -23.93 5.66 13.72
N LYS A 319 -24.65 6.61 14.33
CA LYS A 319 -26.05 6.91 13.98
C LYS A 319 -26.14 7.55 12.59
N GLU A 320 -25.25 8.48 12.29
CA GLU A 320 -25.17 9.15 10.98
C GLU A 320 -24.75 8.19 9.87
N ALA A 321 -23.76 7.33 10.12
CA ALA A 321 -23.33 6.28 9.19
C ALA A 321 -24.49 5.32 8.85
N ALA A 322 -25.27 4.89 9.86
CA ALA A 322 -26.41 4.00 9.68
C ALA A 322 -27.53 4.62 8.82
N VAL A 323 -27.75 5.93 8.92
CA VAL A 323 -28.68 6.66 8.06
C VAL A 323 -28.13 6.76 6.64
N LEU A 324 -26.86 7.13 6.50
CA LEU A 324 -26.23 7.29 5.19
C LEU A 324 -26.19 5.98 4.41
N VAL A 325 -25.82 4.86 5.04
CA VAL A 325 -25.74 3.56 4.36
C VAL A 325 -27.12 3.06 3.92
N GLN A 326 -28.18 3.34 4.67
CA GLN A 326 -29.55 3.05 4.25
C GLN A 326 -29.90 3.80 2.96
N LEU A 327 -29.58 5.10 2.91
CA LEU A 327 -29.81 5.94 1.75
C LEU A 327 -28.93 5.55 0.56
N ARG A 328 -27.67 5.12 0.79
CA ARG A 328 -26.71 4.70 -0.26
C ARG A 328 -26.94 3.30 -0.81
N THR A 329 -27.55 2.41 -0.03
CA THR A 329 -27.89 1.05 -0.47
C THR A 329 -29.30 0.94 -1.04
N GLY A 330 -30.16 1.91 -0.75
CA GLY A 330 -31.59 1.86 -1.09
C GLY A 330 -32.35 0.83 -0.24
N MET A 331 -31.68 0.26 0.77
CA MET A 331 -32.26 -0.60 1.79
C MET A 331 -32.46 0.24 3.05
N ALA A 332 -33.53 1.02 3.02
CA ALA A 332 -33.88 2.00 4.05
C ALA A 332 -35.24 1.67 4.66
N ARG A 333 -35.56 2.23 5.84
CA ARG A 333 -36.92 2.17 6.45
C ARG A 333 -37.95 3.01 5.67
N LEU A 334 -38.04 2.82 4.36
CA LEU A 334 -39.00 3.44 3.46
C LEU A 334 -39.89 2.36 2.84
N ASN A 335 -41.16 2.68 2.60
CA ASN A 335 -42.17 1.70 2.22
C ASN A 335 -41.85 0.95 0.93
N ASP A 336 -41.16 1.56 -0.05
CA ASP A 336 -40.75 0.83 -1.25
C ASP A 336 -39.84 -0.36 -0.94
N TYR A 337 -38.91 -0.18 -0.02
CA TYR A 337 -38.03 -1.27 0.43
C TYR A 337 -38.74 -2.22 1.39
N LEU A 338 -39.49 -1.69 2.36
CA LEU A 338 -40.19 -2.49 3.37
C LEU A 338 -41.24 -3.41 2.74
N HIS A 339 -41.97 -2.95 1.72
CA HIS A 339 -42.91 -3.77 0.97
C HIS A 339 -42.22 -4.90 0.21
N ARG A 340 -41.05 -4.64 -0.41
CA ARG A 340 -40.26 -5.68 -1.10
C ARG A 340 -39.80 -6.83 -0.19
N ILE A 341 -39.72 -6.59 1.11
CA ILE A 341 -39.37 -7.61 2.11
C ILE A 341 -40.58 -8.07 2.94
N ASN A 342 -41.81 -7.74 2.52
CA ASN A 342 -43.06 -8.07 3.21
C ASN A 342 -43.16 -7.52 4.64
N ALA A 343 -42.45 -6.44 4.96
CA ALA A 343 -42.51 -5.76 6.26
C ALA A 343 -43.52 -4.58 6.29
N ALA A 344 -44.07 -4.20 5.13
CA ALA A 344 -45.11 -3.20 4.99
C ALA A 344 -46.16 -3.66 3.98
N PRO A 345 -47.46 -3.33 4.17
CA PRO A 345 -48.54 -3.79 3.31
C PRO A 345 -48.58 -3.09 1.94
N SER A 346 -47.90 -1.95 1.78
CA SER A 346 -47.85 -1.21 0.52
C SER A 346 -46.51 -0.48 0.34
N ALA A 347 -46.08 -0.31 -0.91
CA ALA A 347 -44.92 0.49 -1.29
C ALA A 347 -45.19 2.00 -1.33
N LEU A 348 -46.47 2.41 -1.23
CA LEU A 348 -46.88 3.81 -1.32
C LEU A 348 -46.41 4.61 -0.11
N CYS A 349 -45.97 5.84 -0.35
CA CYS A 349 -45.72 6.78 0.72
C CYS A 349 -47.05 7.20 1.35
N SER A 350 -47.01 7.47 2.66
CA SER A 350 -48.17 7.99 3.39
C SER A 350 -48.59 9.41 2.95
N CYS A 351 -47.85 10.05 2.03
CA CYS A 351 -48.27 11.28 1.35
C CYS A 351 -49.26 11.02 0.19
N GLY A 352 -49.43 9.76 -0.23
CA GLY A 352 -50.37 9.35 -1.27
C GLY A 352 -49.90 9.59 -2.73
N GLN A 353 -48.78 10.27 -2.95
CA GLN A 353 -48.39 10.70 -4.31
C GLN A 353 -47.60 9.68 -5.11
N ALA A 354 -46.73 8.90 -4.46
CA ALA A 354 -45.82 7.99 -5.13
C ALA A 354 -45.37 6.86 -4.20
N ARG A 355 -44.62 5.90 -4.76
CA ARG A 355 -43.86 4.91 -3.98
C ARG A 355 -42.81 5.62 -3.12
N GLU A 356 -42.64 5.19 -1.88
CA GLU A 356 -41.68 5.80 -0.96
C GLU A 356 -40.25 5.32 -1.26
N THR A 357 -39.67 5.83 -2.34
CA THR A 357 -38.25 5.60 -2.71
C THR A 357 -37.33 6.60 -2.00
N VAL A 358 -36.01 6.35 -2.04
CA VAL A 358 -35.01 7.32 -1.53
C VAL A 358 -35.12 8.66 -2.27
N GLU A 359 -35.36 8.65 -3.59
CA GLU A 359 -35.56 9.85 -4.39
C GLU A 359 -36.82 10.61 -3.96
N HIS A 360 -37.93 9.90 -3.75
CA HIS A 360 -39.16 10.52 -3.27
C HIS A 360 -38.96 11.14 -1.89
N PHE A 361 -38.37 10.38 -0.97
CA PHE A 361 -38.08 10.85 0.38
C PHE A 361 -37.18 12.10 0.39
N LEU A 362 -36.08 12.09 -0.37
CA LEU A 362 -35.07 13.15 -0.41
C LEU A 362 -35.44 14.37 -1.27
N PHE A 363 -36.35 14.27 -2.24
CA PHE A 363 -36.61 15.40 -3.14
C PHE A 363 -38.08 15.75 -3.38
N THR A 364 -39.04 14.82 -3.32
CA THR A 364 -40.41 15.11 -3.79
C THR A 364 -41.52 14.95 -2.76
N CYS A 365 -41.29 14.25 -1.64
CA CYS A 365 -42.30 14.04 -0.61
C CYS A 365 -42.75 15.36 0.04
N VAL A 366 -44.05 15.67 -0.06
CA VAL A 366 -44.66 16.89 0.53
C VAL A 366 -44.69 16.89 2.06
N LYS A 367 -44.56 15.73 2.72
CA LYS A 367 -44.56 15.66 4.19
C LYS A 367 -43.33 16.29 4.83
N TRP A 368 -42.22 16.34 4.09
CA TRP A 368 -40.92 16.72 4.62
C TRP A 368 -40.43 18.07 4.08
N MET A 369 -41.34 18.94 3.62
CA MET A 369 -40.98 20.21 2.98
C MET A 369 -40.13 21.11 3.89
N GLU A 370 -40.50 21.25 5.16
CA GLU A 370 -39.77 22.13 6.09
C GLU A 370 -38.36 21.63 6.38
N GLN A 371 -38.20 20.33 6.66
CA GLN A 371 -36.88 19.73 6.88
C GLN A 371 -36.03 19.80 5.59
N ARG A 372 -36.65 19.69 4.41
CA ARG A 372 -35.97 19.68 3.12
C ARG A 372 -35.37 21.04 2.77
N LYS A 373 -35.95 22.16 3.20
CA LYS A 373 -35.42 23.52 2.92
C LYS A 373 -33.95 23.65 3.32
N VAL A 374 -33.62 23.26 4.55
CA VAL A 374 -32.25 23.28 5.10
C VAL A 374 -31.29 22.40 4.30
N MET A 375 -31.77 21.25 3.79
CA MET A 375 -30.93 20.38 2.96
C MET A 375 -30.65 21.00 1.58
N LEU A 376 -31.64 21.64 0.96
CA LEU A 376 -31.54 22.22 -0.38
C LEU A 376 -30.74 23.54 -0.42
N GLU A 377 -30.53 24.19 0.72
CA GLU A 377 -29.65 25.37 0.84
C GLU A 377 -28.18 25.05 0.54
N CYS A 378 -27.78 23.78 0.59
CA CYS A 378 -26.40 23.38 0.34
C CYS A 378 -25.95 23.54 -1.12
N THR A 379 -26.88 23.62 -2.08
CA THR A 379 -26.52 23.79 -3.50
C THR A 379 -27.66 24.39 -4.33
N THR A 380 -27.30 25.27 -5.26
CA THR A 380 -28.23 25.83 -6.25
C THR A 380 -28.24 25.03 -7.55
N THR A 381 -27.16 24.33 -7.88
CA THR A 381 -26.94 23.71 -9.20
C THR A 381 -27.19 22.21 -9.25
N GLN A 382 -27.12 21.51 -8.10
CA GLN A 382 -27.23 20.04 -8.02
C GLN A 382 -28.54 19.58 -7.35
N ARG A 383 -29.62 20.36 -7.50
CA ARG A 383 -30.94 20.02 -6.93
C ARG A 383 -31.45 18.71 -7.54
N GLY A 384 -31.74 17.71 -6.69
CA GLY A 384 -32.19 16.39 -7.12
C GLY A 384 -31.08 15.37 -7.46
N ASN A 385 -29.80 15.74 -7.37
CA ASN A 385 -28.70 14.81 -7.66
C ASN A 385 -28.41 13.89 -6.46
N LEU A 386 -28.91 12.65 -6.50
CA LEU A 386 -28.66 11.64 -5.46
C LEU A 386 -27.18 11.44 -5.15
N SER A 387 -26.32 11.33 -6.17
CA SER A 387 -24.88 11.07 -5.98
C SER A 387 -24.23 12.20 -5.20
N PHE A 388 -24.57 13.45 -5.51
CA PHE A 388 -24.06 14.62 -4.80
C PHE A 388 -24.44 14.60 -3.30
N TYR A 389 -25.74 14.44 -3.00
CA TYR A 389 -26.25 14.44 -1.63
C TYR A 389 -25.83 13.23 -0.79
N LEU A 390 -25.43 12.12 -1.44
CA LEU A 390 -25.02 10.89 -0.79
C LEU A 390 -23.51 10.63 -0.87
N GLY A 391 -22.73 11.57 -1.41
CA GLY A 391 -21.26 11.47 -1.46
C GLY A 391 -20.75 10.39 -2.40
N GLY A 392 -21.43 10.15 -3.53
CA GLY A 392 -21.04 9.21 -4.57
C GLY A 392 -20.48 9.89 -5.82
N LYS A 393 -19.56 9.21 -6.53
CA LYS A 393 -18.94 9.74 -7.75
C LYS A 393 -19.76 9.40 -9.00
N GLN A 394 -19.98 10.38 -9.86
CA GLN A 394 -20.62 10.24 -11.18
C GLN A 394 -19.58 10.21 -12.33
N ARG A 395 -20.01 9.80 -13.54
CA ARG A 395 -19.13 9.81 -14.74
C ARG A 395 -18.68 11.19 -15.16
N SER A 396 -19.53 12.19 -14.93
CA SER A 396 -19.28 13.60 -15.24
C SER A 396 -18.26 14.24 -14.30
N ASP A 397 -17.91 13.58 -13.19
CA ASP A 397 -17.01 14.14 -12.19
C ASP A 397 -15.54 14.06 -12.62
N LYS A 398 -14.78 15.10 -12.27
CA LYS A 398 -13.34 15.19 -12.55
C LYS A 398 -12.55 14.06 -11.87
N THR A 399 -11.35 13.79 -12.37
CA THR A 399 -10.46 12.74 -11.84
C THR A 399 -10.14 12.94 -10.34
N ASN A 400 -9.95 14.20 -9.91
CA ASN A 400 -9.63 14.58 -8.52
C ASN A 400 -10.87 14.89 -7.65
N TRP A 401 -12.03 14.35 -8.00
CA TRP A 401 -13.28 14.56 -7.27
C TRP A 401 -13.21 14.06 -5.81
N GLN A 402 -13.89 14.79 -4.92
CA GLN A 402 -14.10 14.42 -3.52
C GLN A 402 -15.57 14.65 -3.15
N PRO A 403 -16.13 13.84 -2.23
CA PRO A 403 -17.49 14.02 -1.77
C PRO A 403 -17.67 15.36 -1.04
N ASP A 404 -18.76 16.06 -1.34
CA ASP A 404 -19.13 17.27 -0.60
C ASP A 404 -19.71 16.89 0.77
N MET A 405 -18.87 16.97 1.79
CA MET A 405 -19.27 16.63 3.16
C MET A 405 -20.33 17.58 3.73
N ARG A 406 -20.49 18.81 3.20
CA ARG A 406 -21.57 19.71 3.64
C ARG A 406 -22.91 19.15 3.17
N ALA A 407 -22.99 18.76 1.90
CA ALA A 407 -24.19 18.15 1.34
C ALA A 407 -24.53 16.82 2.03
N VAL A 408 -23.55 15.93 2.23
CA VAL A 408 -23.73 14.65 2.93
C VAL A 408 -24.27 14.85 4.35
N ARG A 409 -23.67 15.77 5.12
CA ARG A 409 -24.13 16.06 6.49
C ARG A 409 -25.52 16.68 6.51
N ALA A 410 -25.85 17.55 5.56
CA ALA A 410 -27.18 18.13 5.46
C ALA A 410 -28.25 17.06 5.15
N THR A 411 -27.96 16.11 4.24
CA THR A 411 -28.83 14.96 3.96
C THR A 411 -29.05 14.09 5.20
N ILE A 412 -27.99 13.83 5.97
CA ILE A 412 -28.09 13.05 7.20
C ILE A 412 -28.92 13.80 8.25
N LYS A 413 -28.68 15.10 8.46
CA LYS A 413 -29.46 15.93 9.37
C LYS A 413 -30.94 15.97 8.99
N PHE A 414 -31.24 16.12 7.70
CA PHE A 414 -32.61 16.01 7.17
C PHE A 414 -33.25 14.69 7.58
N ALA A 415 -32.60 13.56 7.24
CA ALA A 415 -33.13 12.24 7.53
C ALA A 415 -33.33 11.99 9.03
N LEU A 416 -32.40 12.45 9.88
CA LEU A 416 -32.50 12.36 11.33
C LEU A 416 -33.67 13.19 11.88
N ALA A 417 -33.87 14.41 11.37
CA ALA A 417 -34.95 15.32 11.79
C ALA A 417 -36.34 14.77 11.43
N THR A 418 -36.47 14.01 10.34
CA THR A 418 -37.74 13.36 10.00
C THR A 418 -38.13 12.22 10.95
N GLY A 419 -37.17 11.65 11.67
CA GLY A 419 -37.36 10.42 12.45
C GLY A 419 -37.61 9.15 11.62
N ARG A 420 -37.83 9.27 10.30
CA ARG A 420 -38.28 8.18 9.42
C ARG A 420 -37.30 7.01 9.35
N LEU A 421 -36.00 7.30 9.42
CA LEU A 421 -34.92 6.32 9.27
C LEU A 421 -34.23 5.94 10.59
N ASN A 422 -34.72 6.43 11.73
CA ASN A 422 -34.11 6.15 13.03
C ASN A 422 -34.30 4.68 13.42
N ASN A 423 -33.28 4.12 14.07
CA ASN A 423 -33.30 2.82 14.73
C ASN A 423 -33.54 3.00 16.24
N TYR A 424 -34.64 3.62 16.65
CA TYR A 424 -35.11 3.56 18.04
C TYR A 424 -36.64 3.57 18.05
#